data_AF-A0A972C415-F1
#
_entry.id   AF-A0A972C415-F1
#
_cell.length_a   1.000
_cell.length_b   1.000
_cell.length_c   1.000
_cell.angle_alpha   90.00
_cell.angle_beta   90.00
_cell.angle_gamma   90.00
#
_symmetry.space_group_name_H-M   'P 1'
#
loop_
_entity.id
_entity.type
_entity.pdbx_description
1 polymer ?
#
loop_
_entity_poly.entity_id
_entity_poly.type
_entity_poly.pdbx_seq_one_letter_code
_entity_poly.pdbx_strand_id
1 'polypeptide(L)' 'VYKIEAGTLYVLDKHDEHLLRGGTEDMKMACVFNPPLTGREVHDENGVYPADLS' A
#
# COMPACT_ATOMS: atom_id res chain seq x y z
N VAL A 1 -10.19 11.94 -3.90
CA VAL A 1 -10.10 11.41 -2.51
C VAL A 1 -11.20 10.38 -2.34
N TYR A 2 -10.86 9.17 -1.90
CA TYR A 2 -11.81 8.06 -1.72
C TYR A 2 -11.88 7.69 -0.23
N LYS A 3 -13.09 7.44 0.29
CA LYS A 3 -13.27 7.00 1.67
C LYS A 3 -13.08 5.50 1.74
N ILE A 4 -12.27 5.04 2.69
CA ILE A 4 -12.03 3.62 2.96
C ILE A 4 -12.68 3.27 4.30
N GLU A 5 -13.55 2.27 4.28
CA GLU A 5 -14.24 1.72 5.45
C GLU A 5 -14.29 0.19 5.37
N ALA A 6 -14.72 -0.48 6.45
CA ALA A 6 -14.74 -1.94 6.50
C ALA A 6 -15.51 -2.54 5.30
N GLY A 7 -14.83 -3.42 4.55
CA GLY A 7 -15.35 -4.01 3.31
C GLY A 7 -14.97 -3.28 2.02
N THR A 8 -14.32 -2.12 2.10
CA THR A 8 -13.79 -1.42 0.92
C THR A 8 -12.61 -2.19 0.34
N LEU A 9 -12.67 -2.49 -0.96
CA LEU A 9 -11.55 -3.00 -1.74
C LEU A 9 -11.04 -1.90 -2.66
N TYR A 10 -9.73 -1.67 -2.65
CA TYR A 10 -9.04 -0.83 -3.62
C TYR A 10 -7.87 -1.61 -4.23
N VAL A 11 -7.60 -1.35 -5.51
CA VAL A 11 -6.58 -2.06 -6.29
C VAL A 11 -5.74 -1.02 -7.03
N LEU A 12 -4.42 -1.22 -7.04
CA LEU A 12 -3.45 -0.35 -7.70
C LEU A 12 -2.89 -1.06 -8.94
N ASP A 13 -3.78 -1.42 -9.87
CA ASP A 13 -3.46 -2.27 -11.02
C ASP A 13 -2.49 -1.60 -12.01
N LYS A 14 -2.43 -0.27 -12.02
CA LYS A 14 -1.58 0.53 -12.92
C LYS A 14 -0.39 1.17 -12.24
N HIS A 15 -0.02 0.69 -11.05
CA HIS A 15 1.01 1.30 -10.22
C HIS A 15 0.68 2.77 -9.88
N ASP A 16 -0.60 3.06 -9.62
CA ASP A 16 -1.04 4.42 -9.32
C ASP A 16 -0.37 4.97 -8.06
N GLU A 17 0.27 6.12 -8.18
CA GLU A 17 0.73 6.89 -7.03
C GLU A 17 -0.48 7.28 -6.17
N HIS A 18 -0.41 7.00 -4.88
CA HIS A 18 -1.50 7.29 -3.96
C HIS A 18 -0.99 7.58 -2.54
N LEU A 19 -1.78 8.35 -1.79
CA LEU A 19 -1.55 8.61 -0.38
C LEU A 19 -2.64 7.92 0.44
N LEU A 20 -2.26 6.95 1.26
CA LEU A 20 -3.12 6.35 2.26
C LEU A 20 -3.02 7.13 3.57
N ARG A 21 -4.14 7.65 4.06
CA ARG A 21 -4.20 8.44 5.31
C ARG A 21 -5.14 7.75 6.29
N GLY A 22 -4.65 7.51 7.51
CA GLY A 22 -5.47 7.05 8.62
C GLY A 22 -6.53 8.07 9.02
N GLY A 23 -7.61 7.57 9.63
CA GLY A 23 -8.65 8.39 10.22
C GLY A 23 -8.34 8.75 11.67
N THR A 24 -9.40 8.98 12.46
CA THR A 24 -9.32 9.17 13.91
C THR A 24 -9.06 7.87 14.68
N GLU A 25 -9.15 6.72 14.00
CA GLU A 25 -8.95 5.38 14.54
C GLU A 25 -8.01 4.57 13.64
N ASP A 26 -7.43 3.51 14.20
CA ASP A 26 -6.53 2.62 13.49
C ASP A 26 -7.22 1.86 12.34
N MET A 27 -6.54 1.75 11.21
CA MET A 27 -6.99 0.95 10.07
C MET A 27 -6.37 -0.45 10.12
N LYS A 28 -7.20 -1.48 9.96
CA LYS A 28 -6.76 -2.87 9.81
C LYS A 28 -6.99 -3.33 8.38
N MET A 29 -5.92 -3.65 7.67
CA MET A 29 -5.93 -3.92 6.24
C MET A 29 -5.44 -5.34 5.96
N ALA A 30 -6.11 -6.04 5.04
CA ALA A 30 -5.56 -7.22 4.40
C ALA A 30 -4.99 -6.79 3.05
N CYS A 31 -3.67 -6.93 2.87
CA CYS A 31 -2.96 -6.48 1.66
C CYS A 31 -2.45 -7.70 0.88
N VAL A 32 -2.51 -7.61 -0.45
CA VAL A 32 -1.97 -8.62 -1.37
C VAL A 32 -1.04 -7.91 -2.35
N PHE A 33 0.17 -8.45 -2.52
CA PHE A 33 1.19 -7.90 -3.42
C PHE A 33 1.53 -8.92 -4.49
N ASN A 34 1.75 -8.44 -5.72
CA ASN A 34 2.17 -9.25 -6.85
C ASN A 34 3.16 -8.45 -7.73
N PRO A 35 4.44 -8.86 -7.84
CA PRO A 35 5.07 -10.03 -7.19
C PRO A 35 5.05 -9.94 -5.65
N PRO A 36 5.25 -11.05 -4.93
CA PRO A 36 5.26 -11.03 -3.46
C PRO A 36 6.36 -10.12 -2.94
N LEU A 37 6.11 -9.51 -1.78
CA LEU A 37 7.13 -8.71 -1.08
C LEU A 37 8.31 -9.59 -0.69
N THR A 38 9.52 -9.03 -0.74
CA THR A 38 10.77 -9.74 -0.41
C THR A 38 11.14 -9.62 1.07
N GLY A 39 10.55 -8.67 1.79
CA GLY A 39 10.85 -8.34 3.18
C GLY A 39 12.10 -7.48 3.35
N ARG A 40 12.72 -7.04 2.25
CA ARG A 40 13.87 -6.12 2.23
C ARG A 40 13.49 -4.70 1.85
N GLU A 41 12.23 -4.47 1.54
CA GLU A 41 11.75 -3.16 1.12
C GLU A 41 11.85 -2.19 2.30
N VAL A 42 12.72 -1.21 2.18
CA VAL A 42 12.89 -0.12 3.14
C VAL A 42 12.21 1.10 2.55
N HIS A 43 11.50 1.89 3.38
CA HIS A 43 11.05 3.21 2.95
C HIS A 43 12.27 4.02 2.52
N ASP A 44 12.30 4.40 1.24
CA ASP A 44 13.23 5.41 0.77
C ASP A 44 12.76 6.82 1.20
N GLU A 45 13.52 7.83 0.82
CA GLU A 45 13.21 9.23 1.16
C GLU A 45 11.87 9.72 0.56
N ASN A 46 11.29 8.98 -0.39
CA ASN A 46 10.01 9.27 -1.01
C ASN A 46 8.85 8.47 -0.38
N GLY A 47 9.14 7.62 0.60
CA GLY A 47 8.15 6.77 1.27
C GLY A 47 7.66 5.60 0.43
N VAL A 48 8.42 5.21 -0.60
CA VAL A 48 8.08 4.10 -1.50
C VAL A 48 8.80 2.82 -1.05
N TYR A 49 8.24 1.67 -1.39
CA TYR A 49 8.85 0.35 -1.27
C TYR A 49 9.31 -0.14 -2.66
N PRO A 50 10.59 0.00 -3.03
CA PRO A 50 11.08 -0.49 -4.31
C PRO A 50 11.00 -2.02 -4.36
N ALA A 51 10.49 -2.57 -5.46
CA ALA A 51 10.53 -4.01 -5.67
C ALA A 51 11.99 -4.46 -5.82
N ASP A 52 12.46 -5.33 -4.91
CA ASP A 52 13.74 -6.04 -5.07
C ASP A 52 13.55 -7.11 -6.15
N LEU A 53 14.03 -6.84 -7.36
CA LEU A 53 13.91 -7.71 -8.54
C LEU A 53 15.08 -8.72 -8.66
N SER A 54 15.84 -8.96 -7.58
CA SER A 54 17.00 -9.86 -7.57
C SER A 54 16.66 -11.31 -7.88
#